data_AF-A0A0B7G5N1-F1
#
_entry.id   AF-A0A0B7G5N1-F1
#
_cell.length_a   1.000
_cell.length_b   1.000
_cell.length_c   1.000
_cell.angle_alpha   90.00
_cell.angle_beta   90.00
_cell.angle_gamma   90.00
#
_symmetry.space_group_name_H-M   'P 1'
#
loop_
_entity.id
_entity.type
_entity.pdbx_description
1 polymer ?
#
loop_
_entity_poly.entity_id
_entity_poly.type
_entity_poly.pdbx_seq_one_letter_code
_entity_poly.pdbx_strand_id
1 'polypeptide(L)'
;MLLPLLSAAAVLAPSVLGAIVWDGRFNNYSTATDFDKWSWSNQVGAYQTSELIPQTTASLSGHLYFHVSLQIPTVNPPDPNYEHQIVFWEGHYADIKYGQLAGQNGVADVLRVITGGKTIWSVTPVKGTWYNFILETGSPGGLWVSTGGSALTKVYTGSLNGNGGTDWHIGALRLPNGNTNTITEENIYYSGVYVEDSGPTTTP
;
A
#
# COMPACT_ATOMS: atom_id res chain seq x y z
N MET A 1 -40.97 41.48 26.23
CA MET A 1 -40.72 40.09 25.82
C MET A 1 -39.43 40.09 25.00
N LEU A 2 -38.32 39.63 25.57
CA LEU A 2 -37.03 39.50 24.87
C LEU A 2 -36.62 38.02 24.91
N LEU A 3 -36.25 37.44 23.77
CA LEU A 3 -35.59 36.14 23.72
C LEU A 3 -34.07 36.33 23.87
N PRO A 4 -33.36 35.45 24.61
CA PRO A 4 -31.91 35.42 24.58
C PRO A 4 -31.42 34.71 23.31
N LEU A 5 -30.41 35.27 22.62
CA LEU A 5 -29.62 34.51 21.65
C LEU A 5 -28.74 33.51 22.42
N LEU A 6 -28.86 32.22 22.11
CA LEU A 6 -27.82 31.24 22.45
C LEU A 6 -26.71 31.32 21.39
N SER A 7 -25.53 31.81 21.76
CA SER A 7 -24.32 31.60 20.96
C SER A 7 -23.83 30.17 21.12
N ALA A 8 -24.00 29.35 20.09
CA ALA A 8 -23.37 28.03 20.03
C ALA A 8 -21.87 28.21 19.74
N ALA A 9 -21.02 27.95 20.73
CA ALA A 9 -19.59 27.87 20.51
C ALA A 9 -19.27 26.56 19.78
N ALA A 10 -18.86 26.66 18.52
CA ALA A 10 -18.37 25.50 17.77
C ALA A 10 -17.02 25.04 18.35
N VAL A 11 -17.04 23.92 19.07
CA VAL A 11 -15.81 23.27 19.57
C VAL A 11 -15.13 22.60 18.39
N LEU A 12 -14.18 23.29 17.77
CA LEU A 12 -13.18 22.69 16.89
C LEU A 12 -12.28 21.80 17.74
N ALA A 13 -12.54 20.49 17.72
CA ALA A 13 -11.59 19.51 18.24
C ALA A 13 -10.30 19.59 17.41
N PRO A 14 -9.11 19.67 18.03
CA PRO A 14 -7.86 19.61 17.28
C PRO A 14 -7.73 18.23 16.65
N SER A 15 -7.53 18.19 15.33
CA SER A 15 -7.13 16.98 14.62
C SER A 15 -5.70 16.63 15.02
N VAL A 16 -5.54 15.65 15.91
CA VAL A 16 -4.24 15.03 16.18
C VAL A 16 -3.90 14.18 14.97
N LEU A 17 -3.07 14.73 14.07
CA LEU A 17 -2.39 13.95 13.05
C LEU A 17 -1.28 13.14 13.72
N GLY A 18 -1.14 11.87 13.33
CA GLY A 18 -0.14 10.99 13.90
C GLY A 18 1.29 11.28 13.49
N ALA A 19 2.24 10.61 14.13
CA ALA A 19 3.64 10.73 13.78
C ALA A 19 3.97 9.83 12.58
N ILE A 20 4.59 10.40 11.54
CA ILE A 20 5.19 9.64 10.45
C ILE A 20 6.47 8.99 10.99
N VAL A 21 6.49 7.66 11.10
CA VAL A 21 7.63 6.90 11.66
C VAL A 21 8.65 6.45 10.61
N TRP A 22 8.26 6.48 9.33
CA TRP A 22 9.13 6.32 8.17
C TRP A 22 8.48 7.00 6.95
N ASP A 23 9.28 7.68 6.12
CA ASP A 23 8.81 8.48 4.98
C ASP A 23 9.38 7.94 3.66
N GLY A 24 8.56 7.16 2.96
CA GLY A 24 8.81 6.63 1.62
C GLY A 24 8.07 7.40 0.53
N ARG A 25 7.89 8.72 0.65
CA ARG A 25 7.17 9.53 -0.35
C ARG A 25 8.07 10.07 -1.47
N PHE A 26 9.24 9.47 -1.68
CA PHE A 26 10.25 9.83 -2.70
C PHE A 26 10.78 11.27 -2.71
N ASN A 27 10.33 12.16 -1.81
CA ASN A 27 10.74 13.58 -1.73
C ASN A 27 12.27 13.82 -1.66
N ASN A 28 13.04 12.81 -1.21
CA ASN A 28 14.50 12.84 -1.08
C ASN A 28 15.24 12.21 -2.29
N TYR A 29 14.51 11.84 -3.35
CA TYR A 29 15.01 11.18 -4.55
C TYR A 29 14.69 12.05 -5.77
N SER A 30 15.71 12.51 -6.49
CA SER A 30 15.56 13.31 -7.71
C SER A 30 15.43 12.43 -8.95
N THR A 31 16.08 11.27 -8.95
CA THR A 31 16.19 10.35 -10.10
C THR A 31 16.32 8.90 -9.63
N ALA A 32 16.13 7.93 -10.53
CA ALA A 32 16.32 6.51 -10.22
C ALA A 32 17.77 6.16 -9.79
N THR A 33 18.78 6.94 -10.19
CA THR A 33 20.16 6.72 -9.75
C THR A 33 20.42 7.13 -8.30
N ASP A 34 19.44 7.75 -7.62
CA ASP A 34 19.52 7.99 -6.18
C ASP A 34 19.33 6.70 -5.35
N PHE A 35 18.73 5.65 -5.92
CA PHE A 35 18.67 4.32 -5.28
C PHE A 35 20.04 3.61 -5.32
N ASP A 36 20.89 3.87 -6.32
CA ASP A 36 22.24 3.31 -6.45
C ASP A 36 23.20 3.76 -5.32
N LYS A 37 22.80 4.75 -4.52
CA LYS A 37 23.54 5.20 -3.33
C LYS A 37 23.48 4.18 -2.19
N TRP A 38 22.41 3.37 -2.13
CA TRP A 38 22.27 2.31 -1.16
C TRP A 38 23.11 1.08 -1.54
N SER A 39 23.76 0.47 -0.55
CA SER A 39 24.35 -0.85 -0.71
C SER A 39 24.43 -1.58 0.64
N TRP A 40 24.72 -2.88 0.62
CA TRP A 40 24.99 -3.68 1.82
C TRP A 40 26.11 -3.10 2.72
N SER A 41 27.04 -2.31 2.17
CA SER A 41 28.09 -1.62 2.92
C SER A 41 27.80 -0.14 3.20
N ASN A 42 26.72 0.42 2.63
CA ASN A 42 26.32 1.81 2.76
C ASN A 42 24.79 1.94 2.72
N GLN A 43 24.13 1.55 3.82
CA GLN A 43 22.67 1.49 3.90
C GLN A 43 22.04 2.88 4.11
N VAL A 44 22.05 3.71 3.06
CA VAL A 44 21.55 5.09 3.05
C VAL A 44 20.22 5.22 2.30
N GLY A 45 19.45 6.25 2.65
CA GLY A 45 18.11 6.45 2.09
C GLY A 45 17.05 5.59 2.78
N ALA A 46 15.83 5.61 2.23
CA ALA A 46 14.64 4.97 2.80
C ALA A 46 14.43 3.51 2.33
N TYR A 47 15.21 3.02 1.36
CA TYR A 47 14.92 1.78 0.62
C TYR A 47 16.15 0.93 0.26
N GLN A 48 15.89 -0.35 -0.04
CA GLN A 48 16.81 -1.32 -0.63
C GLN A 48 16.35 -1.70 -2.06
N THR A 49 17.04 -2.60 -2.75
CA THR A 49 16.71 -3.02 -4.13
C THR A 49 16.74 -4.55 -4.27
N SER A 50 15.98 -5.18 -5.18
CA SER A 50 15.11 -4.58 -6.23
C SER A 50 13.76 -4.06 -5.73
N GLU A 51 13.13 -4.71 -4.77
CA GLU A 51 11.93 -4.21 -4.09
C GLU A 51 12.32 -3.23 -2.99
N LEU A 52 11.53 -2.16 -2.84
CA LEU A 52 11.85 -1.11 -1.90
C LEU A 52 11.34 -1.48 -0.49
N ILE A 53 12.28 -1.86 0.39
CA ILE A 53 12.00 -2.23 1.80
C ILE A 53 12.32 -1.06 2.74
N PRO A 54 11.47 -0.73 3.75
CA PRO A 54 11.72 0.35 4.71
C PRO A 54 13.04 0.22 5.49
N GLN A 55 13.98 1.13 5.22
CA GLN A 55 15.17 1.33 6.05
C GLN A 55 14.84 2.28 7.22
N THR A 56 14.71 1.75 8.43
CA THR A 56 14.42 2.54 9.64
C THR A 56 14.95 1.89 10.93
N THR A 57 15.04 2.69 12.01
CA THR A 57 15.25 2.21 13.38
C THR A 57 13.98 2.25 14.23
N ALA A 58 12.88 2.79 13.69
CA ALA A 58 11.57 2.78 14.34
C ALA A 58 10.98 1.36 14.36
N SER A 59 10.16 1.05 15.37
CA SER A 59 9.42 -0.21 15.41
C SER A 59 8.26 -0.16 14.42
N LEU A 60 8.36 -0.90 13.31
CA LEU A 60 7.27 -1.10 12.36
C LEU A 60 6.36 -2.27 12.76
N SER A 61 6.12 -2.46 14.07
CA SER A 61 5.30 -3.56 14.59
C SER A 61 4.24 -3.10 15.58
N GLY A 62 3.08 -3.75 15.58
CA GLY A 62 1.94 -3.45 16.45
C GLY A 62 0.68 -3.04 15.69
N HIS A 63 -0.12 -2.15 16.28
CA HIS A 63 -1.27 -1.51 15.61
C HIS A 63 -0.76 -0.28 14.85
N LEU A 64 -0.54 -0.43 13.56
CA LEU A 64 0.01 0.60 12.67
C LEU A 64 -0.82 0.68 11.39
N TYR A 65 -0.68 1.79 10.68
CA TYR A 65 -1.36 2.06 9.41
C TYR A 65 -0.31 2.17 8.31
N PHE A 66 -0.24 1.17 7.43
CA PHE A 66 0.69 1.12 6.31
C PHE A 66 0.00 1.67 5.05
N HIS A 67 0.39 2.87 4.65
CA HIS A 67 -0.19 3.61 3.52
C HIS A 67 0.55 3.32 2.23
N VAL A 68 -0.18 3.03 1.16
CA VAL A 68 0.36 2.99 -0.20
C VAL A 68 -0.72 3.37 -1.21
N SER A 69 -0.37 4.27 -2.13
CA SER A 69 -1.16 4.54 -3.32
C SER A 69 -0.45 3.93 -4.52
N LEU A 70 -1.19 3.24 -5.38
CA LEU A 70 -0.65 2.64 -6.60
C LEU A 70 -1.56 2.82 -7.81
N GLN A 71 -0.99 2.69 -9.00
CA GLN A 71 -1.72 2.74 -10.25
C GLN A 71 -1.26 1.59 -11.16
N ILE A 72 -2.23 0.81 -11.66
CA ILE A 72 -2.03 -0.03 -12.84
C ILE A 72 -2.14 0.89 -14.08
N PRO A 73 -1.06 1.12 -14.84
CA PRO A 73 -1.00 2.18 -15.84
C PRO A 73 -1.71 1.81 -17.15
N THR A 74 -1.84 2.78 -18.06
CA THR A 74 -2.33 2.57 -19.43
C THR A 74 -1.21 2.22 -20.42
N VAL A 75 0.05 2.54 -20.09
CA VAL A 75 1.24 2.25 -20.90
C VAL A 75 2.06 1.17 -20.19
N ASN A 76 2.34 0.09 -20.92
CA ASN A 76 3.01 -1.12 -20.42
C ASN A 76 2.40 -1.66 -19.10
N PRO A 77 1.06 -1.85 -18.99
CA PRO A 77 0.48 -2.46 -17.81
C PRO A 77 1.02 -3.89 -17.57
N PRO A 78 1.04 -4.37 -16.33
CA PRO A 78 1.37 -5.76 -16.04
C PRO A 78 0.36 -6.71 -16.70
N ASP A 79 0.83 -7.86 -17.19
CA ASP A 79 -0.01 -8.79 -17.94
C ASP A 79 -1.07 -9.45 -17.03
N PRO A 80 -2.39 -9.24 -17.26
CA PRO A 80 -3.44 -9.78 -16.40
C PRO A 80 -3.50 -11.31 -16.32
N ASN A 81 -2.78 -12.06 -17.17
CA ASN A 81 -2.71 -13.52 -17.19
C ASN A 81 -1.65 -14.12 -16.26
N TYR A 82 -0.89 -13.29 -15.52
CA TYR A 82 0.13 -13.71 -14.57
C TYR A 82 -0.25 -13.25 -13.15
N GLU A 83 0.27 -13.92 -12.13
CA GLU A 83 0.16 -13.42 -10.76
C GLU A 83 1.23 -12.37 -10.52
N HIS A 84 0.80 -11.17 -10.13
CA HIS A 84 1.67 -10.11 -9.64
C HIS A 84 1.45 -9.94 -8.14
N GLN A 85 2.53 -10.04 -7.37
CA GLN A 85 2.58 -9.75 -5.94
C GLN A 85 3.22 -8.37 -5.81
N ILE A 86 2.44 -7.35 -5.43
CA ILE A 86 2.81 -5.94 -5.62
C ILE A 86 3.30 -5.32 -4.30
N VAL A 87 2.45 -5.31 -3.29
CA VAL A 87 2.82 -4.87 -1.94
C VAL A 87 2.51 -6.01 -0.99
N PHE A 88 3.54 -6.55 -0.35
CA PHE A 88 3.45 -7.74 0.49
C PHE A 88 4.46 -7.67 1.63
N TRP A 89 4.28 -8.51 2.64
CA TRP A 89 5.35 -8.85 3.58
C TRP A 89 6.00 -10.16 3.15
N GLU A 90 7.28 -10.39 3.46
CA GLU A 90 7.99 -11.65 3.17
C GLU A 90 7.21 -12.89 3.66
N GLY A 91 6.52 -12.78 4.81
CA GLY A 91 5.65 -13.83 5.34
C GLY A 91 4.30 -14.03 4.63
N HIS A 92 3.97 -13.25 3.60
CA HIS A 92 2.72 -13.28 2.81
C HIS A 92 1.41 -13.33 3.63
N TYR A 93 1.39 -12.70 4.81
CA TYR A 93 0.19 -12.66 5.65
C TYR A 93 -0.88 -11.72 5.11
N ALA A 94 -0.46 -10.65 4.42
CA ALA A 94 -1.33 -9.73 3.70
C ALA A 94 -0.62 -9.17 2.46
N ASP A 95 -1.28 -9.32 1.30
CA ASP A 95 -0.72 -9.02 -0.02
C ASP A 95 -1.71 -8.19 -0.84
N ILE A 96 -1.23 -7.12 -1.49
CA ILE A 96 -1.87 -6.56 -2.68
C ILE A 96 -1.36 -7.34 -3.89
N LYS A 97 -2.29 -7.95 -4.65
CA LYS A 97 -1.99 -8.72 -5.86
C LYS A 97 -2.78 -8.21 -7.06
N TYR A 98 -2.27 -8.50 -8.26
CA TYR A 98 -2.95 -8.24 -9.53
C TYR A 98 -2.83 -9.45 -10.47
N GLY A 99 -3.71 -9.51 -11.46
CA GLY A 99 -3.73 -10.56 -12.48
C GLY A 99 -4.18 -11.93 -11.95
N GLN A 100 -4.03 -12.97 -12.76
CA GLN A 100 -4.49 -14.33 -12.48
C GLN A 100 -3.60 -15.01 -11.44
N LEU A 101 -4.15 -15.35 -10.26
CA LEU A 101 -3.40 -16.05 -9.20
C LEU A 101 -2.93 -17.44 -9.67
N ALA A 102 -1.76 -17.85 -9.20
CA ALA A 102 -1.18 -19.16 -9.51
C ALA A 102 -2.14 -20.30 -9.14
N GLY A 103 -2.37 -21.22 -10.08
CA GLY A 103 -3.31 -22.33 -9.91
C GLY A 103 -4.80 -21.97 -10.05
N GLN A 104 -5.16 -20.69 -10.22
CA GLN A 104 -6.50 -20.28 -10.65
C GLN A 104 -6.54 -20.14 -12.18
N ASN A 105 -7.70 -20.37 -12.79
CA ASN A 105 -7.93 -20.21 -14.23
C ASN A 105 -9.08 -19.24 -14.49
N GLY A 106 -8.92 -18.34 -15.46
CA GLY A 106 -10.02 -17.50 -15.99
C GLY A 106 -10.40 -16.29 -15.14
N VAL A 107 -9.67 -15.98 -14.06
CA VAL A 107 -9.86 -14.77 -13.24
C VAL A 107 -8.69 -13.81 -13.46
N ALA A 108 -8.67 -13.21 -14.64
CA ALA A 108 -7.68 -12.22 -15.08
C ALA A 108 -8.17 -10.78 -14.83
N ASP A 109 -7.25 -9.82 -14.86
CA ASP A 109 -7.49 -8.37 -14.70
C ASP A 109 -8.28 -7.98 -13.42
N VAL A 110 -7.77 -8.44 -12.27
CA VAL A 110 -8.33 -8.12 -10.95
C VAL A 110 -7.21 -7.69 -10.00
N LEU A 111 -7.28 -6.44 -9.54
CA LEU A 111 -6.51 -5.92 -8.41
C LEU A 111 -7.23 -6.34 -7.12
N ARG A 112 -6.50 -6.91 -6.16
CA ARG A 112 -7.08 -7.54 -4.97
C ARG A 112 -6.17 -7.44 -3.75
N VAL A 113 -6.76 -7.40 -2.57
CA VAL A 113 -6.05 -7.56 -1.29
C VAL A 113 -6.41 -8.91 -0.69
N ILE A 114 -5.39 -9.67 -0.32
CA ILE A 114 -5.48 -11.02 0.24
C ILE A 114 -4.94 -10.98 1.66
N THR A 115 -5.55 -11.71 2.59
CA THR A 115 -4.96 -12.06 3.88
C THR A 115 -5.36 -13.46 4.31
N GLY A 116 -4.46 -14.21 4.95
CA GLY A 116 -4.71 -15.60 5.36
C GLY A 116 -5.15 -16.51 4.20
N GLY A 117 -4.60 -16.28 3.00
CA GLY A 117 -4.97 -16.98 1.76
C GLY A 117 -6.34 -16.62 1.17
N LYS A 118 -7.06 -15.63 1.72
CA LYS A 118 -8.41 -15.23 1.25
C LYS A 118 -8.42 -13.79 0.74
N THR A 119 -9.05 -13.56 -0.41
CA THR A 119 -9.32 -12.20 -0.88
C THR A 119 -10.33 -11.52 0.04
N ILE A 120 -9.97 -10.36 0.60
CA ILE A 120 -10.84 -9.52 1.45
C ILE A 120 -11.41 -8.31 0.71
N TRP A 121 -10.78 -7.91 -0.40
CA TRP A 121 -11.25 -6.86 -1.29
C TRP A 121 -10.72 -7.10 -2.71
N SER A 122 -11.50 -6.77 -3.74
CA SER A 122 -11.04 -6.83 -5.13
C SER A 122 -11.84 -5.90 -6.06
N VAL A 123 -11.24 -5.57 -7.20
CA VAL A 123 -11.85 -4.78 -8.28
C VAL A 123 -11.18 -5.12 -9.62
N THR A 124 -11.91 -5.00 -10.73
CA THR A 124 -11.27 -4.86 -12.06
C THR A 124 -10.73 -3.43 -12.19
N PRO A 125 -9.40 -3.22 -12.28
CA PRO A 125 -8.83 -1.90 -12.14
C PRO A 125 -9.01 -1.06 -13.41
N VAL A 126 -9.54 0.16 -13.25
CA VAL A 126 -9.58 1.15 -14.32
C VAL A 126 -8.15 1.66 -14.52
N LYS A 127 -7.52 1.26 -15.62
CA LYS A 127 -6.13 1.63 -15.95
C LYS A 127 -5.94 3.15 -15.92
N GLY A 128 -4.85 3.62 -15.31
CA GLY A 128 -4.61 5.04 -15.09
C GLY A 128 -5.28 5.63 -13.83
N THR A 129 -6.08 4.86 -13.08
CA THR A 129 -6.66 5.30 -11.80
C THR A 129 -5.72 5.00 -10.65
N TRP A 130 -5.49 5.99 -9.78
CA TRP A 130 -4.84 5.78 -8.48
C TRP A 130 -5.80 5.08 -7.51
N TYR A 131 -5.33 3.98 -6.93
CA TYR A 131 -5.97 3.24 -5.85
C TYR A 131 -5.15 3.45 -4.58
N ASN A 132 -5.80 3.94 -3.54
CA ASN A 132 -5.14 4.27 -2.27
C ASN A 132 -5.52 3.21 -1.24
N PHE A 133 -4.55 2.69 -0.50
CA PHE A 133 -4.71 1.61 0.46
C PHE A 133 -4.11 1.96 1.81
N ILE A 134 -4.80 1.55 2.89
CA ILE A 134 -4.21 1.44 4.22
C ILE A 134 -4.37 0.00 4.68
N LEU A 135 -3.24 -0.68 4.89
CA LEU A 135 -3.20 -1.97 5.55
C LEU A 135 -3.00 -1.70 7.05
N GLU A 136 -4.06 -1.91 7.84
CA GLU A 136 -4.07 -1.65 9.27
C GLU A 136 -3.75 -2.95 10.01
N THR A 137 -2.58 -3.02 10.65
CA THR A 137 -2.14 -4.15 11.45
C THR A 137 -2.72 -4.10 12.86
N GLY A 138 -2.68 -5.22 13.59
CA GLY A 138 -3.25 -5.33 14.93
C GLY A 138 -4.47 -6.26 15.01
N SER A 139 -5.18 -6.20 16.14
CA SER A 139 -6.34 -7.04 16.42
C SER A 139 -7.37 -6.30 17.28
N PRO A 140 -8.45 -5.75 16.68
CA PRO A 140 -8.75 -5.74 15.24
C PRO A 140 -7.80 -4.82 14.46
N GLY A 141 -7.45 -5.23 13.24
CA GLY A 141 -6.89 -4.35 12.22
C GLY A 141 -7.93 -4.06 11.13
N GLY A 142 -7.49 -3.92 9.88
CA GLY A 142 -8.39 -3.82 8.74
C GLY A 142 -7.74 -3.44 7.41
N LEU A 143 -8.59 -3.14 6.44
CA LEU A 143 -8.20 -2.57 5.15
C LEU A 143 -9.05 -1.32 4.88
N TRP A 144 -8.40 -0.23 4.48
CA TRP A 144 -9.08 0.95 3.94
C TRP A 144 -8.72 1.14 2.47
N VAL A 145 -9.69 1.60 1.69
CA VAL A 145 -9.51 1.84 0.24
C VAL A 145 -10.19 3.14 -0.17
N SER A 146 -9.60 3.84 -1.15
CA SER A 146 -10.29 4.80 -2.02
C SER A 146 -9.67 4.85 -3.42
N THR A 147 -10.17 5.74 -4.28
CA THR A 147 -9.59 6.05 -5.59
C THR A 147 -9.47 7.55 -5.81
N GLY A 148 -8.47 7.95 -6.61
CA GLY A 148 -8.15 9.36 -6.87
C GLY A 148 -7.84 10.12 -5.58
N GLY A 149 -8.30 11.38 -5.47
CA GLY A 149 -8.17 12.19 -4.25
C GLY A 149 -9.28 11.98 -3.21
N SER A 150 -10.04 10.87 -3.28
CA SER A 150 -11.14 10.61 -2.34
C SER A 150 -10.62 10.10 -1.00
N ALA A 151 -11.27 10.46 0.11
CA ALA A 151 -10.89 9.94 1.42
C ALA A 151 -11.05 8.41 1.51
N LEU A 152 -10.09 7.73 2.14
CA LEU A 152 -10.11 6.29 2.38
C LEU A 152 -11.22 5.89 3.34
N THR A 153 -11.86 4.75 3.05
CA THR A 153 -12.93 4.16 3.87
C THR A 153 -12.60 2.72 4.24
N LYS A 154 -12.94 2.30 5.47
CA LYS A 154 -12.65 0.95 5.96
C LYS A 154 -13.59 -0.05 5.28
N VAL A 155 -13.04 -0.88 4.40
CA VAL A 155 -13.78 -1.90 3.65
C VAL A 155 -13.69 -3.30 4.28
N TYR A 156 -12.75 -3.49 5.21
CA TYR A 156 -12.60 -4.73 5.98
C TYR A 156 -12.15 -4.41 7.42
N THR A 157 -12.71 -5.13 8.39
CA THR A 157 -12.33 -5.08 9.80
C THR A 157 -12.00 -6.49 10.27
N GLY A 158 -10.79 -6.69 10.79
CA GLY A 158 -10.27 -7.99 11.18
C GLY A 158 -8.74 -7.98 11.21
N SER A 159 -8.12 -9.02 11.77
CA SER A 159 -6.67 -9.13 11.71
C SER A 159 -6.21 -9.41 10.28
N LEU A 160 -5.15 -8.74 9.84
CA LEU A 160 -4.44 -9.06 8.61
C LEU A 160 -3.51 -10.29 8.75
N ASN A 161 -3.63 -11.07 9.83
CA ASN A 161 -2.82 -12.25 10.14
C ASN A 161 -1.31 -11.99 10.32
N GLY A 162 -0.92 -10.73 10.48
CA GLY A 162 0.42 -10.29 10.84
C GLY A 162 0.40 -9.01 11.67
N ASN A 163 1.58 -8.54 12.08
CA ASN A 163 1.74 -7.50 13.10
C ASN A 163 2.70 -6.38 12.65
N GLY A 164 2.77 -6.12 11.34
CA GLY A 164 3.80 -5.26 10.74
C GLY A 164 5.11 -6.03 10.52
N GLY A 165 6.21 -5.29 10.39
CA GLY A 165 7.55 -5.81 10.15
C GLY A 165 8.43 -4.82 9.37
N THR A 166 9.74 -5.08 9.34
CA THR A 166 10.73 -4.36 8.51
C THR A 166 10.97 -5.05 7.17
N ASP A 167 10.12 -6.01 6.83
CA ASP A 167 10.08 -6.87 5.66
C ASP A 167 8.82 -6.58 4.83
N TRP A 168 8.52 -5.29 4.64
CA TRP A 168 7.40 -4.80 3.83
C TRP A 168 7.92 -4.37 2.45
N HIS A 169 7.51 -5.05 1.40
CA HIS A 169 8.06 -4.93 0.05
C HIS A 169 7.18 -4.00 -0.78
N ILE A 170 7.75 -2.91 -1.28
CA ILE A 170 7.11 -1.99 -2.22
C ILE A 170 7.77 -2.19 -3.59
N GLY A 171 7.15 -3.00 -4.44
CA GLY A 171 7.73 -3.39 -5.73
C GLY A 171 6.76 -4.22 -6.55
N ALA A 172 7.26 -5.22 -7.28
CA ALA A 172 6.41 -6.30 -7.80
C ALA A 172 7.21 -7.55 -8.15
N LEU A 173 6.72 -8.71 -7.72
CA LEU A 173 7.11 -10.02 -8.23
C LEU A 173 6.04 -10.56 -9.19
N ARG A 174 6.46 -11.02 -10.38
CA ARG A 174 5.57 -11.71 -11.33
C ARG A 174 5.88 -13.21 -11.35
N LEU A 175 4.93 -14.04 -10.94
CA LEU A 175 5.10 -15.50 -10.94
C LEU A 175 4.97 -16.09 -12.35
N PRO A 176 5.70 -17.17 -12.69
CA PRO A 176 5.51 -17.88 -13.96
C PRO A 176 4.17 -18.63 -14.00
N ASN A 177 3.50 -18.59 -15.15
CA ASN A 177 2.23 -19.31 -15.39
C ASN A 177 2.37 -20.54 -16.31
N GLY A 178 3.61 -21.02 -16.54
CA GLY A 178 3.92 -22.14 -17.43
C GLY A 178 4.23 -21.76 -18.88
N ASN A 179 3.94 -20.52 -19.31
CA ASN A 179 4.32 -20.03 -20.63
C ASN A 179 5.76 -19.50 -20.67
N THR A 180 6.47 -19.74 -21.77
CA THR A 180 7.87 -19.31 -21.99
C THR A 180 8.00 -17.88 -22.52
N ASN A 181 7.06 -16.99 -22.19
CA ASN A 181 7.06 -15.62 -22.71
C ASN A 181 8.17 -14.80 -22.06
N THR A 182 9.00 -14.16 -22.88
CA THR A 182 9.96 -13.14 -22.43
C THR A 182 9.22 -12.01 -21.70
N ILE A 183 9.73 -11.59 -20.56
CA ILE A 183 9.23 -10.42 -19.84
C ILE A 183 9.56 -9.17 -20.68
N THR A 184 8.55 -8.51 -21.24
CA THR A 184 8.66 -7.13 -21.73
C THR A 184 8.61 -6.16 -20.56
N GLU A 185 8.95 -4.90 -20.77
CA GLU A 185 8.76 -3.85 -19.76
C GLU A 185 7.32 -3.86 -19.23
N GLU A 186 7.15 -3.90 -17.91
CA GLU A 186 5.87 -3.79 -17.19
C GLU A 186 6.01 -2.68 -16.15
N ASN A 187 5.05 -1.76 -16.12
CA ASN A 187 5.04 -0.59 -15.27
C ASN A 187 3.98 -0.72 -14.17
N ILE A 188 4.32 -0.30 -12.96
CA ILE A 188 3.37 0.04 -11.88
C ILE A 188 3.89 1.32 -11.23
N TYR A 189 3.00 2.28 -10.98
CA TYR A 189 3.37 3.54 -10.31
C TYR A 189 2.94 3.51 -8.85
N TYR A 190 3.78 4.05 -7.98
CA TYR A 190 3.59 4.13 -6.53
C TYR A 190 3.69 5.58 -6.05
N SER A 191 2.91 5.93 -5.04
CA SER A 191 2.99 7.20 -4.31
C SER A 191 2.40 7.04 -2.91
N GLY A 192 2.46 8.08 -2.07
CA GLY A 192 1.81 8.05 -0.75
C GLY A 192 2.31 6.95 0.19
N VAL A 193 3.56 6.49 0.04
CA VAL A 193 4.09 5.36 0.81
C VAL A 193 4.66 5.82 2.15
N TYR A 194 4.00 5.47 3.26
CA TYR A 194 4.46 5.80 4.61
C TYR A 194 3.79 4.89 5.66
N VAL A 195 4.29 4.96 6.89
CA VAL A 195 3.68 4.30 8.05
C VAL A 195 3.44 5.33 9.15
N GLU A 196 2.26 5.27 9.78
CA GLU A 196 1.91 6.09 10.95
C GLU A 196 1.45 5.19 12.11
N ASP A 197 1.74 5.64 13.34
CA ASP A 197 1.44 4.94 14.60
C ASP A 197 0.09 5.34 15.21
N SER A 198 -0.52 6.39 14.67
CA SER A 198 -1.75 6.99 15.16
C SER A 198 -2.54 7.55 13.97
N GLY A 199 -3.74 7.04 13.75
CA GLY A 199 -4.44 7.21 12.49
C GLY A 199 -5.78 6.47 12.44
N PRO A 200 -6.34 6.21 11.25
CA PRO A 200 -5.75 6.50 9.94
C PRO A 200 -5.96 7.94 9.46
N THR A 201 -4.92 8.54 8.88
CA THR A 201 -5.00 9.72 8.03
C THR A 201 -5.70 9.33 6.72
N THR A 202 -7.00 9.60 6.60
CA THR A 202 -7.79 9.10 5.46
C THR A 202 -7.68 9.93 4.17
N THR A 203 -6.87 11.00 4.12
CA THR A 203 -6.65 11.77 2.88
C THR A 203 -5.41 11.25 2.14
N PRO A 204 -5.51 10.85 0.85
CA PRO A 204 -4.37 10.41 0.04
C PRO A 204 -3.31 11.49 -0.23
#